data_AF-A0A418Q811-F1
#
_entry.id   AF-A0A418Q811-F1
#
_cell.length_a   1.000
_cell.length_b   1.000
_cell.length_c   1.000
_cell.angle_alpha   90.00
_cell.angle_beta   90.00
_cell.angle_gamma   90.00
#
_symmetry.space_group_name_H-M   'P 1'
#
loop_
_entity.id
_entity.type
_entity.pdbx_description
1 polymer ?
#
loop_
_entity_poly.entity_id
_entity_poly.type
_entity_poly.pdbx_seq_one_letter_code
_entity_poly.pdbx_strand_id
1 'polypeptide(L)' 'MSLKEAADRVGVSVKTLRRRIAEGNLPAYRSGRIIRVRAADVDEMMQPVNPWAAVK' A
#
# COMPACT_ATOMS: atom_id res chain seq x y z
N MET A 1 3.59 0.59 9.82
CA MET A 1 4.01 1.97 9.48
C MET A 1 2.79 2.88 9.37
N SER A 2 2.99 4.20 9.46
CA SER A 2 1.99 5.22 9.16
C SER A 2 1.71 5.31 7.65
N LEU A 3 0.60 5.94 7.27
CA LEU A 3 0.28 6.15 5.84
C LEU A 3 1.28 7.07 5.14
N LYS A 4 1.91 8.00 5.87
CA LYS A 4 2.92 8.90 5.30
C LYS A 4 4.19 8.12 4.95
N GLU A 5 4.69 7.32 5.89
CA GLU A 5 5.86 6.46 5.65
C GLU A 5 5.62 5.45 4.53
N ALA A 6 4.42 4.87 4.46
CA ALA A 6 4.03 3.97 3.37
C ALA A 6 4.02 4.70 2.01
N ALA A 7 3.46 5.90 1.96
CA ALA A 7 3.42 6.73 0.76
C ALA A 7 4.84 7.07 0.26
N ASP A 8 5.72 7.49 1.17
CA ASP A 8 7.12 7.80 0.86
C ASP A 8 7.88 6.56 0.38
N ARG A 9 7.61 5.37 0.95
CA ARG A 9 8.24 4.11 0.55
C ARG A 9 7.94 3.71 -0.90
N VAL A 10 6.68 3.77 -1.33
CA VAL A 10 6.28 3.28 -2.67
C VAL A 10 6.08 4.40 -3.68
N GLY A 11 6.39 5.65 -3.32
CA GLY A 11 6.33 6.80 -4.21
C GLY A 11 4.91 7.19 -4.64
N VAL A 12 3.90 6.96 -3.79
CA VAL A 12 2.49 7.32 -4.07
C VAL A 12 1.96 8.31 -3.06
N SER A 13 0.87 9.00 -3.39
CA SER A 13 0.24 9.91 -2.43
C SER A 13 -0.47 9.14 -1.28
N VAL A 14 -0.51 9.76 -0.09
CA VAL A 14 -1.34 9.26 1.03
C VAL A 14 -2.81 9.13 0.63
N LYS A 15 -3.30 10.01 -0.27
CA LYS A 15 -4.66 9.94 -0.82
C LYS A 15 -4.89 8.64 -1.61
N THR A 16 -3.89 8.22 -2.39
CA THR A 16 -3.92 6.94 -3.12
C THR A 16 -4.04 5.76 -2.15
N LEU A 17 -3.24 5.73 -1.09
CA LEU A 17 -3.32 4.67 -0.08
C LEU A 17 -4.68 4.66 0.64
N ARG A 18 -5.21 5.83 1.02
CA ARG A 18 -6.56 5.91 1.61
C ARG A 18 -7.64 5.39 0.68
N ARG A 19 -7.55 5.69 -0.61
CA ARG A 19 -8.46 5.16 -1.63
C ARG A 19 -8.37 3.62 -1.71
N ARG A 20 -7.15 3.07 -1.79
CA ARG A 20 -6.93 1.61 -1.80
C ARG A 20 -7.52 0.93 -0.56
N ILE A 21 -7.39 1.55 0.61
CA ILE A 21 -7.99 1.07 1.86
C ILE A 21 -9.51 1.09 1.78
N ALA A 22 -10.10 2.19 1.28
CA ALA A 22 -11.55 2.31 1.13
C ALA A 22 -12.14 1.31 0.12
N GLU A 23 -11.38 0.99 -0.93
CA GLU A 23 -11.71 -0.04 -1.92
C GLU A 23 -11.49 -1.48 -1.40
N GLY A 24 -10.87 -1.66 -0.24
CA GLY A 24 -10.53 -2.98 0.32
C GLY A 24 -9.27 -3.62 -0.27
N ASN A 25 -8.55 -2.91 -1.14
CA ASN A 25 -7.35 -3.38 -1.82
C ASN A 25 -6.07 -3.30 -0.97
N LEU A 26 -6.12 -2.62 0.18
CA LEU A 26 -5.00 -2.52 1.12
C LEU A 26 -5.50 -2.70 2.55
N PRO A 27 -5.11 -3.79 3.24
CA PRO A 27 -5.40 -3.98 4.65
C PRO A 27 -4.83 -2.83 5.50
N ALA A 28 -5.68 -2.25 6.34
CA ALA A 28 -5.31 -1.22 7.28
C ALA A 28 -5.77 -1.57 8.69
N TYR A 29 -4.92 -1.24 9.66
CA TYR A 29 -5.10 -1.53 11.07
C TYR A 29 -5.29 -0.23 11.83
N ARG A 30 -6.21 -0.22 12.79
CA ARG A 30 -6.41 0.93 13.68
C ARG A 30 -5.74 0.67 15.02
N SER A 31 -4.96 1.64 15.47
CA SER A 31 -4.45 1.72 16.84
C SER A 31 -5.02 3.01 17.45
N GLY A 32 -6.21 2.89 18.06
CA GLY A 32 -7.00 4.04 18.49
C GLY A 32 -7.40 4.93 17.31
N ARG A 33 -6.97 6.19 17.32
CA ARG A 33 -7.25 7.17 16.25
C ARG A 33 -6.29 7.08 15.05
N ILE A 34 -5.24 6.27 15.15
CA ILE A 34 -4.17 6.21 14.15
C ILE A 34 -4.38 5.02 13.22
N ILE A 35 -4.26 5.25 11.91
CA ILE A 35 -4.26 4.20 10.89
C ILE A 35 -2.82 3.76 10.63
N ARG A 36 -2.62 2.44 10.58
CA ARG A 36 -1.35 1.77 10.29
C ARG A 36 -1.55 0.77 9.17
N VAL A 37 -0.51 0.55 8.38
CA VAL A 37 -0.44 -0.49 7.35
C VAL A 37 0.81 -1.35 7.58
N ARG A 38 0.79 -2.61 7.14
CA ARG A 38 2.00 -3.43 7.12
C ARG A 38 2.84 -3.08 5.89
N ALA A 39 4.15 -3.30 6.02
CA ALA A 39 5.08 -3.18 4.91
C ALA A 39 4.71 -4.13 3.76
N ALA A 40 4.58 -5.43 4.08
CA ALA A 40 4.30 -6.48 3.11
C ALA A 40 3.05 -6.18 2.28
N ASP A 41 1.93 -5.83 2.92
CA ASP A 41 0.68 -5.53 2.23
C ASP A 41 0.81 -4.34 1.24
N VAL A 42 1.62 -3.33 1.59
CA VAL A 42 1.88 -2.18 0.72
C VAL A 42 2.76 -2.57 -0.46
N ASP A 43 3.72 -3.46 -0.25
CA ASP A 43 4.64 -3.95 -1.27
C ASP A 43 3.91 -4.92 -2.25
N GLU A 44 3.07 -5.82 -1.74
CA GLU A 44 2.26 -6.78 -2.53
C GLU A 44 1.19 -6.10 -3.40
N MET A 45 0.70 -4.94 -2.96
CA MET A 45 -0.23 -4.10 -3.72
C MET A 45 0.37 -3.59 -5.05
N MET A 46 1.70 -3.56 -5.16
CA MET A 46 2.41 -3.14 -6.38
C MET A 46 2.54 -4.33 -7.33
N GLN A 47 2.00 -4.16 -8.54
CA GLN A 47 2.06 -5.18 -9.58
C GLN A 47 2.90 -4.68 -10.75
N PRO A 48 3.74 -5.54 -11.34
CA PRO A 48 4.53 -5.17 -12.51
C PRO A 48 3.60 -4.84 -13.68
N VAL A 49 3.89 -3.75 -14.38
CA VAL A 49 3.12 -3.32 -15.56
C VAL A 49 3.49 -4.14 -16.81
N ASN A 50 4.65 -4.81 -16.80
CA ASN A 50 5.14 -5.59 -17.92
C ASN A 50 5.05 -7.11 -17.65
N PRO A 51 4.33 -7.89 -18.47
CA PRO A 51 4.21 -9.34 -18.32
C PRO A 51 5.50 -10.13 -18.65
N TRP A 52 6.52 -9.53 -19.25
CA TRP A 52 7.73 -10.27 -19.65
C TRP A 52 8.70 -10.59 -18.50
N ALA A 53 8.47 -10.06 -17.29
CA ALA A 53 9.30 -10.38 -16.12
C ALA A 53 8.93 -11.71 -15.44
N ALA A 54 7.81 -12.34 -15.83
CA ALA A 54 7.31 -13.57 -15.23
C ALA A 54 7.70 -14.85 -16.01
N VAL A 55 8.56 -14.74 -17.03
CA VAL A 55 9.08 -15.90 -17.74
C VAL A 55 10.46 -16.23 -17.19
N LYS A 56 10.52 -17.24 -16.33
CA LYS A 56 11.75 -17.93 -15.98
C LYS A 56 11.53 -19.43 -16.11
#